data_AF-A0A072PKZ9-F1
#
_entry.id   AF-A0A072PKZ9-F1
#
_cell.length_a   1.000
_cell.length_b   1.000
_cell.length_c   1.000
_cell.angle_alpha   90.00
_cell.angle_beta   90.00
_cell.angle_gamma   90.00
#
_symmetry.space_group_name_H-M   'P 1'
#
loop_
_entity.id
_entity.type
_entity.pdbx_description
1 polymer ?
#
loop_
_entity_poly.entity_id
_entity_poly.type
_entity_poly.pdbx_seq_one_letter_code
_entity_poly.pdbx_strand_id
1 'polypeptide(L)'
;MASPKSPQTVSFYSRSLKLAGHFYHPAEAAPDRSGASVVISHPWTSVKEQSPANYARVLAQAGFFCLTFEGEPRSLEDPYQRVEDIKSCATVAAVCVGTMALRGFDKDTSNMSILQGQLANAAKDRNGEVEVGGEKVPIVHLLPEKIEHVPADLPDSFKDLANYDRTPRANHPRATNTCLPGSWDIMATFDAFGFNEMIAPRPLLMITGTRAATKWYSENGVAKANEPKEL
;
A
#
# COMPACT_ATOMS: atom_id res chain seq x y z
N MET A 1 28.01 5.41 -26.48
CA MET A 1 26.94 5.20 -25.49
C MET A 1 25.64 4.99 -26.24
N ALA A 2 24.86 3.96 -25.93
CA ALA A 2 23.56 3.76 -26.57
C ALA A 2 22.63 4.94 -26.23
N SER A 3 21.87 5.45 -27.21
CA SER A 3 20.86 6.48 -26.95
C SER A 3 19.83 5.95 -25.95
N PRO A 4 19.44 6.73 -24.93
CA PRO A 4 18.39 6.31 -24.00
C PRO A 4 17.08 6.09 -24.77
N LYS A 5 16.37 5.00 -24.47
CA LYS A 5 15.03 4.75 -25.00
C LYS A 5 14.13 5.95 -24.68
N SER A 6 13.29 6.33 -25.64
CA SER A 6 12.23 7.31 -25.41
C SER A 6 11.26 6.79 -24.33
N PRO A 7 10.78 7.64 -23.40
CA PRO A 7 9.83 7.22 -22.40
C PRO A 7 8.50 6.82 -23.03
N GLN A 8 7.79 5.91 -22.37
CA GLN A 8 6.41 5.56 -22.71
C GLN A 8 5.46 6.64 -22.17
N THR A 9 4.59 7.16 -23.03
CA THR A 9 3.53 8.08 -22.59
C THR A 9 2.41 7.31 -21.90
N VAL A 10 1.99 7.79 -20.73
CA VAL A 10 0.92 7.22 -19.91
C VAL A 10 -0.04 8.31 -19.45
N SER A 11 -1.26 7.95 -19.04
CA SER A 11 -2.19 8.87 -18.40
C SER A 11 -3.02 8.17 -17.35
N PHE A 12 -3.32 8.87 -16.26
CA PHE A 12 -4.13 8.36 -15.14
C PHE A 12 -4.91 9.50 -14.49
N TYR A 13 -5.75 9.19 -13.51
CA TYR A 13 -6.58 10.20 -12.84
C TYR A 13 -6.20 10.35 -11.37
N SER A 14 -6.33 11.57 -10.83
CA SER A 14 -6.25 11.90 -9.42
C SER A 14 -7.38 12.86 -9.08
N ARG A 15 -8.29 12.49 -8.17
CA ARG A 15 -9.48 13.30 -7.82
C ARG A 15 -10.23 13.86 -9.04
N SER A 16 -10.50 13.00 -10.02
CA SER A 16 -11.16 13.35 -11.29
C SER A 16 -10.36 14.26 -12.23
N LEU A 17 -9.15 14.68 -11.85
CA LEU A 17 -8.21 15.39 -12.71
C LEU A 17 -7.36 14.41 -13.50
N LYS A 18 -7.21 14.65 -14.80
CA LYS A 18 -6.37 13.81 -15.67
C LYS A 18 -4.91 14.24 -15.52
N LEU A 19 -4.06 13.26 -15.25
CA LEU A 19 -2.62 13.39 -15.19
C LEU A 19 -2.02 12.75 -16.45
N ALA A 20 -1.07 13.46 -17.08
CA ALA A 20 -0.24 12.95 -18.16
C ALA A 20 1.14 12.61 -17.61
N GLY A 21 1.69 11.47 -17.99
CA GLY A 21 2.98 10.98 -17.49
C GLY A 21 3.90 10.43 -18.56
N HIS A 22 5.18 10.40 -18.22
CA HIS A 22 6.23 9.69 -18.95
C HIS A 22 6.80 8.62 -18.04
N PHE A 23 6.72 7.37 -18.48
CA PHE A 23 7.26 6.21 -17.80
C PHE A 23 8.58 5.79 -18.46
N TYR A 24 9.64 5.73 -17.66
CA TYR A 24 11.00 5.41 -18.08
C TYR A 24 11.36 4.03 -17.57
N HIS A 25 11.74 3.14 -18.48
CA HIS A 25 12.27 1.83 -18.14
C HIS A 25 13.77 1.93 -17.83
N PRO A 26 14.30 1.03 -16.96
CA PRO A 26 15.74 0.86 -16.80
C PRO A 26 16.45 0.71 -18.15
N ALA A 27 17.64 1.29 -18.28
CA ALA A 27 18.46 1.04 -19.45
C ALA A 27 18.84 -0.45 -19.53
N GLU A 28 19.01 -0.97 -20.75
CA GLU A 28 19.24 -2.41 -20.99
C GLU A 28 20.49 -2.95 -20.28
N ALA A 29 21.51 -2.10 -20.10
CA ALA A 29 22.74 -2.43 -19.39
C ALA A 29 22.75 -1.97 -17.90
N ALA A 30 21.63 -1.48 -17.38
CA ALA A 30 21.55 -1.01 -16.01
C ALA A 30 21.54 -2.19 -15.01
N PRO A 31 22.02 -1.99 -13.77
CA PRO A 31 21.90 -2.99 -12.72
C PRO A 31 20.44 -3.37 -12.49
N ASP A 32 20.17 -4.67 -12.30
CA ASP A 32 18.84 -5.10 -11.88
C ASP A 32 18.54 -4.61 -10.46
N ARG A 33 17.46 -3.83 -10.32
CA ARG A 33 16.95 -3.32 -9.04
C ARG A 33 15.65 -4.00 -8.63
N SER A 34 15.33 -5.15 -9.22
CA SER A 34 14.14 -5.94 -8.93
C SER A 34 12.85 -5.12 -9.01
N GLY A 35 12.73 -4.27 -10.04
CA GLY A 35 11.55 -3.44 -10.26
C GLY A 35 11.45 -2.17 -9.41
N ALA A 36 12.52 -1.78 -8.69
CA ALA A 36 12.50 -0.55 -7.89
C ALA A 36 12.09 0.66 -8.75
N SER A 37 11.11 1.40 -8.25
CA SER A 37 10.44 2.48 -9.00
C SER A 37 10.50 3.80 -8.23
N VAL A 38 10.62 4.92 -8.96
CA VAL A 38 10.67 6.28 -8.40
C VAL A 38 9.62 7.15 -9.08
N VAL A 39 8.77 7.78 -8.28
CA VAL A 39 7.85 8.84 -8.75
C VAL A 39 8.54 10.18 -8.55
N ILE A 40 8.62 10.99 -9.62
CA ILE A 40 9.34 12.25 -9.65
C ILE A 40 8.34 13.37 -9.92
N SER A 41 8.03 14.16 -8.90
CA SER A 41 7.25 15.38 -9.05
C SER A 41 8.09 16.49 -9.67
N HIS A 42 7.44 17.42 -10.36
CA HIS A 42 8.11 18.57 -10.96
C HIS A 42 8.16 19.77 -10.01
N PRO A 43 9.19 20.63 -10.08
CA PRO A 43 9.23 21.90 -9.36
C PRO A 43 8.05 22.83 -9.74
N TRP A 44 7.84 23.87 -8.93
CA TRP A 44 6.85 24.92 -9.19
C TRP A 44 6.93 25.42 -10.64
N THR A 45 5.78 25.52 -11.33
CA THR A 45 5.63 25.93 -12.75
C THR A 45 6.32 25.06 -13.81
N SER A 46 6.97 23.96 -13.41
CA SER A 46 7.66 23.05 -14.33
C SER A 46 6.71 22.02 -14.96
N VAL A 47 7.25 21.17 -15.83
CA VAL A 47 6.53 20.09 -16.51
C VAL A 47 7.35 18.80 -16.53
N LYS A 48 6.70 17.69 -16.83
CA LYS A 48 7.30 16.35 -16.85
C LYS A 48 8.50 16.20 -17.81
N GLU A 49 8.59 17.02 -18.86
CA GLU A 49 9.68 17.02 -19.85
C GLU A 49 10.96 17.77 -19.43
N GLN A 50 10.90 18.58 -18.37
CA GLN A 50 12.00 19.47 -17.98
C GLN A 50 12.95 18.78 -16.97
N SER A 51 13.18 19.40 -15.81
CA SER A 51 14.03 18.86 -14.74
C SER A 51 13.69 17.42 -14.36
N PRO A 52 12.41 17.02 -14.20
CA PRO A 52 12.04 15.63 -13.88
C PRO A 52 12.57 14.61 -14.88
N ALA A 53 12.52 14.91 -16.18
CA ALA A 53 13.01 14.02 -17.22
C ALA A 53 14.52 13.77 -17.11
N ASN A 54 15.29 14.76 -16.65
CA ASN A 54 16.74 14.59 -16.44
C ASN A 54 17.02 13.64 -15.28
N TYR A 55 16.32 13.80 -14.15
CA TYR A 55 16.41 12.86 -13.03
C TYR A 55 15.97 11.45 -13.43
N ALA A 56 14.85 11.33 -14.15
CA ALA A 56 14.33 10.05 -14.62
C ALA A 56 15.33 9.32 -15.51
N ARG A 57 16.02 10.02 -16.44
CA ARG A 57 17.04 9.42 -17.30
C ARG A 57 18.24 8.89 -16.51
N VAL A 58 18.73 9.66 -15.54
CA VAL A 58 19.86 9.24 -14.70
C VAL A 58 19.47 8.04 -13.83
N LEU A 59 18.29 8.06 -13.21
CA LEU A 59 17.80 6.97 -12.39
C LEU A 59 17.50 5.71 -13.21
N ALA A 60 16.98 5.85 -14.44
CA ALA A 60 16.81 4.74 -15.38
C ALA A 60 18.15 4.09 -15.76
N GLN A 61 19.22 4.88 -15.94
CA GLN A 61 20.57 4.34 -16.14
C GLN A 61 21.12 3.62 -14.89
N ALA A 62 20.65 4.01 -13.70
CA ALA A 62 21.00 3.36 -12.43
C ALA A 62 20.14 2.12 -12.10
N GLY A 63 19.16 1.79 -12.95
CA GLY A 63 18.35 0.57 -12.85
C GLY A 63 16.93 0.76 -12.33
N PHE A 64 16.47 2.00 -12.14
CA PHE A 64 15.13 2.28 -11.61
C PHE A 64 14.10 2.50 -12.72
N PHE A 65 12.87 2.03 -12.51
CA PHE A 65 11.73 2.54 -13.26
C PHE A 65 11.39 3.94 -12.74
N CYS A 66 11.04 4.88 -13.63
CA CYS A 66 10.72 6.24 -13.21
C CYS A 66 9.42 6.73 -13.83
N LEU A 67 8.57 7.40 -13.04
CA LEU A 67 7.38 8.10 -13.52
C LEU A 67 7.52 9.59 -13.25
N THR A 68 7.45 10.40 -14.31
CA THR A 68 7.27 11.85 -14.21
C THR A 68 5.87 12.19 -14.69
N PHE A 69 5.16 13.10 -14.05
CA PHE A 69 3.77 13.41 -14.39
C PHE A 69 3.44 14.90 -14.24
N GLU A 70 2.35 15.33 -14.86
CA GLU A 70 1.75 16.66 -14.74
C GLU A 70 0.21 16.56 -14.84
N GLY A 71 -0.52 17.52 -14.27
CA GLY A 71 -1.98 17.47 -14.16
C GLY A 71 -2.72 18.56 -14.91
N GLU A 72 -3.99 18.28 -15.19
CA GLU A 72 -5.00 19.22 -15.68
C GLU A 72 -5.95 19.65 -14.55
N PRO A 73 -6.50 20.88 -14.55
CA PRO A 73 -6.21 21.94 -15.51
C PRO A 73 -4.79 22.48 -15.34
N ARG A 74 -4.17 22.84 -16.46
CA ARG A 74 -2.85 23.52 -16.47
C ARG A 74 -2.83 24.69 -15.48
N SER A 75 -1.68 24.86 -14.83
CA SER A 75 -1.41 25.96 -13.89
C SER A 75 -2.17 25.94 -12.56
N LEU A 76 -2.92 24.86 -12.26
CA LEU A 76 -3.47 24.65 -10.91
C LEU A 76 -2.33 24.38 -9.92
N GLU A 77 -2.13 25.31 -8.98
CA GLU A 77 -1.18 25.19 -7.88
C GLU A 77 -1.93 24.98 -6.56
N ASP A 78 -2.54 23.80 -6.42
CA ASP A 78 -3.16 23.33 -5.18
C ASP A 78 -2.23 22.30 -4.49
N PRO A 79 -1.65 22.62 -3.32
CA PRO A 79 -0.74 21.71 -2.63
C PRO A 79 -1.41 20.42 -2.15
N TYR A 80 -2.71 20.43 -1.84
CA TYR A 80 -3.43 19.22 -1.45
C TYR A 80 -3.66 18.31 -2.65
N GLN A 81 -4.05 18.89 -3.79
CA GLN A 81 -4.17 18.14 -5.04
C GLN A 81 -2.82 17.52 -5.44
N ARG A 82 -1.71 18.25 -5.30
CA ARG A 82 -0.35 17.76 -5.59
C ARG A 82 0.04 16.53 -4.77
N VAL A 83 -0.29 16.51 -3.47
CA VAL A 83 -0.08 15.34 -2.61
C VAL A 83 -0.90 14.14 -3.10
N GLU A 84 -2.12 14.38 -3.54
CA GLU A 84 -3.04 13.35 -4.01
C GLU A 84 -2.65 12.83 -5.40
N ASP A 85 -2.05 13.66 -6.24
CA ASP A 85 -1.47 13.25 -7.52
C ASP A 85 -0.30 12.28 -7.31
N ILE A 86 0.58 12.57 -6.34
CA ILE A 86 1.69 11.67 -5.96
C ILE A 86 1.14 10.35 -5.41
N LYS A 87 0.14 10.39 -4.51
CA LYS A 87 -0.52 9.17 -3.99
C LYS A 87 -1.22 8.37 -5.10
N SER A 88 -1.80 9.05 -6.08
CA SER A 88 -2.49 8.42 -7.21
C SER A 88 -1.55 7.73 -8.19
N CYS A 89 -0.24 8.00 -8.13
CA CYS A 89 0.75 7.38 -9.00
C CYS A 89 0.95 5.88 -8.71
N ALA A 90 0.85 5.43 -7.46
CA ALA A 90 1.00 4.02 -7.11
C ALA A 90 0.48 3.72 -5.70
N THR A 91 -0.19 2.58 -5.54
CA THR A 91 -0.37 1.96 -4.23
C THR A 91 0.70 0.89 -4.03
N VAL A 92 1.55 1.05 -3.02
CA VAL A 92 2.66 0.12 -2.73
C VAL A 92 2.32 -0.73 -1.50
N ALA A 93 2.51 -2.05 -1.62
CA ALA A 93 2.34 -3.03 -0.53
C ALA A 93 0.97 -2.92 0.18
N ALA A 94 -0.10 -3.06 -0.61
CA ALA A 94 -1.46 -2.87 -0.11
C ALA A 94 -1.81 -3.87 1.01
N VAL A 95 -2.54 -3.39 2.02
CA VAL A 95 -3.26 -4.23 2.99
C VAL A 95 -4.65 -3.61 3.16
N CYS A 96 -5.68 -4.34 2.75
CA CYS A 96 -7.06 -3.95 3.02
C CYS A 96 -7.47 -4.52 4.38
N VAL A 97 -7.64 -3.67 5.38
CA VAL A 97 -7.91 -4.10 6.78
C VAL A 97 -9.17 -4.94 6.96
N GLY A 98 -10.23 -4.72 6.16
CA GLY A 98 -11.40 -5.60 6.23
C GLY A 98 -11.21 -6.92 5.51
N THR A 99 -10.53 -6.94 4.36
CA THR A 99 -10.07 -8.21 3.76
C THR A 99 -9.17 -8.99 4.73
N MET A 100 -8.31 -8.30 5.49
CA MET A 100 -7.49 -8.89 6.55
C MET A 100 -8.33 -9.45 7.69
N ALA A 101 -9.37 -8.74 8.14
CA ALA A 101 -10.27 -9.25 9.17
C ALA A 101 -11.03 -10.50 8.70
N LEU A 102 -11.51 -10.48 7.46
CA LEU A 102 -12.32 -11.55 6.88
C LEU A 102 -11.51 -12.78 6.48
N ARG A 103 -10.27 -12.59 6.00
CA ARG A 103 -9.47 -13.66 5.36
C ARG A 103 -8.06 -13.84 5.93
N GLY A 104 -7.65 -13.00 6.88
CA GLY A 104 -6.36 -13.10 7.57
C GLY A 104 -5.27 -12.24 6.94
N PHE A 105 -4.15 -12.05 7.65
CA PHE A 105 -2.99 -11.30 7.14
C PHE A 105 -2.35 -12.03 5.96
N ASP A 106 -1.99 -13.29 6.18
CA ASP A 106 -1.70 -14.23 5.11
C ASP A 106 -3.00 -14.70 4.46
N LYS A 107 -2.93 -14.98 3.16
CA LYS A 107 -4.10 -15.33 2.36
C LYS A 107 -4.85 -16.52 2.95
N ASP A 108 -6.12 -16.29 3.28
CA ASP A 108 -7.09 -17.30 3.75
C ASP A 108 -6.71 -18.00 5.06
N THR A 109 -5.95 -17.32 5.92
CA THR A 109 -5.61 -17.79 7.28
C THR A 109 -6.67 -17.46 8.33
N SER A 110 -7.62 -16.57 8.01
CA SER A 110 -8.83 -16.37 8.81
C SER A 110 -10.04 -17.07 8.18
N ASN A 111 -11.12 -17.22 8.95
CA ASN A 111 -12.37 -17.81 8.52
C ASN A 111 -13.55 -17.29 9.35
N MET A 112 -14.76 -17.73 9.01
CA MET A 112 -15.99 -17.26 9.66
C MET A 112 -16.03 -17.56 11.16
N SER A 113 -15.45 -18.68 11.62
CA SER A 113 -15.43 -19.01 13.05
C SER A 113 -14.50 -18.05 13.82
N ILE A 114 -13.32 -17.76 13.27
CA ILE A 114 -12.38 -16.77 13.84
C ILE A 114 -13.03 -15.39 13.87
N LEU A 115 -13.65 -14.98 12.77
CA LEU A 115 -14.34 -13.69 12.68
C LEU A 115 -15.47 -13.59 13.72
N GLN A 116 -16.31 -14.63 13.86
CA GLN A 116 -17.38 -14.64 14.86
C GLN A 116 -16.83 -14.48 16.29
N GLY A 117 -15.72 -15.13 16.61
CA GLY A 117 -15.03 -14.94 17.89
C GLY A 117 -14.52 -13.50 18.09
N GLN A 118 -13.93 -12.91 17.05
CA GLN A 118 -13.48 -11.51 17.08
C GLN A 118 -14.65 -10.53 17.24
N LEU A 119 -15.77 -10.76 16.56
CA LEU A 119 -17.00 -9.96 16.67
C LEU A 119 -17.62 -10.08 18.07
N ALA A 120 -17.63 -11.28 18.66
CA ALA A 120 -18.09 -11.48 20.03
C ALA A 120 -17.21 -10.72 21.03
N ASN A 121 -15.89 -10.75 20.86
CA ASN A 121 -14.95 -9.97 21.67
C ASN A 121 -15.14 -8.46 21.48
N ALA A 122 -15.37 -7.99 20.26
CA ALA A 122 -15.66 -6.57 19.98
C ALA A 122 -16.98 -6.11 20.63
N ALA A 123 -18.00 -6.98 20.64
CA ALA A 123 -19.25 -6.72 21.35
C ALA A 123 -19.04 -6.67 22.87
N LYS A 124 -18.29 -7.62 23.44
CA LYS A 124 -17.96 -7.64 24.87
C LYS A 124 -17.18 -6.37 25.29
N ASP A 125 -16.16 -5.98 24.53
CA ASP A 125 -15.34 -4.79 24.82
C ASP A 125 -16.19 -3.50 24.84
N ARG A 126 -17.09 -3.32 23.87
CA ARG A 126 -18.01 -2.17 23.85
C ARG A 126 -18.99 -2.16 25.02
N ASN A 127 -19.61 -3.30 25.33
CA ASN A 127 -20.60 -3.37 26.40
C ASN A 127 -19.95 -3.20 27.79
N GLY A 128 -18.72 -3.68 27.95
CA GLY A 128 -17.95 -3.52 29.20
C GLY A 128 -17.60 -2.07 29.53
N GLU A 129 -17.61 -1.14 28.57
CA GLU A 129 -17.42 0.30 28.85
C GLU A 129 -18.66 0.98 29.46
N VAL A 130 -19.84 0.41 29.23
CA VAL A 130 -21.13 1.01 29.63
C VAL A 130 -21.61 0.44 30.98
N GLU A 131 -21.23 -0.80 31.29
CA GLU A 131 -21.65 -1.49 32.52
C GLU A 131 -20.74 -1.15 33.71
N VAL A 132 -21.33 -0.73 34.83
CA VAL A 132 -20.60 -0.53 36.09
C VAL A 132 -20.08 -1.89 36.57
N GLY A 133 -18.76 -2.09 36.47
CA GLY A 133 -18.10 -3.37 36.80
C GLY A 133 -17.93 -4.33 35.61
N GLY A 134 -18.15 -3.87 34.38
CA GLY A 134 -17.97 -4.68 33.17
C GLY A 134 -16.52 -5.10 32.93
N GLU A 135 -16.31 -6.33 32.45
CA GLU A 135 -14.99 -6.85 32.07
C GLU A 135 -14.56 -6.37 30.69
N LYS A 136 -13.47 -5.59 30.64
CA LYS A 136 -12.75 -5.22 29.41
C LYS A 136 -12.07 -6.44 28.79
N VAL A 137 -12.14 -6.55 27.46
CA VAL A 137 -11.36 -7.55 26.72
C VAL A 137 -9.90 -7.08 26.65
N PRO A 138 -8.90 -7.95 26.88
CA PRO A 138 -7.50 -7.58 26.74
C PRO A 138 -7.18 -7.00 25.36
N ILE A 139 -6.29 -6.01 25.32
CA ILE A 139 -5.84 -5.42 24.05
C ILE A 139 -5.19 -6.48 23.17
N VAL A 140 -5.45 -6.42 21.87
CA VAL A 140 -4.89 -7.37 20.91
C VAL A 140 -3.47 -6.93 20.57
N HIS A 141 -2.49 -7.82 20.77
CA HIS A 141 -1.13 -7.64 20.29
C HIS A 141 -0.95 -8.41 19.00
N LEU A 142 -0.48 -7.75 17.94
CA LEU A 142 -0.19 -8.41 16.66
C LEU A 142 1.10 -9.25 16.77
N LEU A 143 2.11 -8.73 17.45
CA LEU A 143 3.36 -9.40 17.78
C LEU A 143 3.69 -9.24 19.26
N PRO A 144 4.39 -10.21 19.87
CA PRO A 144 5.02 -10.03 21.16
C PRO A 144 5.88 -8.76 21.21
N GLU A 145 5.98 -8.14 22.38
CA GLU A 145 6.72 -6.87 22.55
C GLU A 145 8.22 -7.03 22.28
N LYS A 146 8.77 -8.21 22.58
CA LYS A 146 10.19 -8.52 22.41
C LYS A 146 10.37 -9.71 21.46
N ILE A 147 11.46 -9.68 20.69
CA ILE A 147 11.77 -10.70 19.69
C ILE A 147 11.99 -12.08 20.32
N GLU A 148 12.50 -12.14 21.55
CA GLU A 148 12.77 -13.40 22.26
C GLU A 148 11.49 -14.13 22.68
N HIS A 149 10.35 -13.43 22.69
CA HIS A 149 9.05 -14.00 23.02
C HIS A 149 8.27 -14.44 21.78
N VAL A 150 8.84 -14.34 20.58
CA VAL A 150 8.22 -14.79 19.33
C VAL A 150 8.17 -16.32 19.32
N PRO A 151 6.98 -16.94 19.25
CA PRO A 151 6.85 -18.39 19.19
C PRO A 151 7.54 -18.99 17.96
N ALA A 152 8.14 -20.16 18.12
CA ALA A 152 8.85 -20.84 17.02
C ALA A 152 7.89 -21.37 15.92
N ASP A 153 6.63 -21.63 16.28
CA ASP A 153 5.56 -22.13 15.42
C ASP A 153 4.76 -21.01 14.73
N LEU A 154 5.10 -19.74 14.95
CA LEU A 154 4.47 -18.62 14.27
C LEU A 154 4.68 -18.74 12.74
N PRO A 155 3.69 -18.34 11.90
CA PRO A 155 3.88 -18.31 10.46
C PRO A 155 5.09 -17.45 10.05
N ASP A 156 5.75 -17.81 8.95
CA ASP A 156 6.98 -17.15 8.49
C ASP A 156 6.79 -15.66 8.23
N SER A 157 5.61 -15.24 7.75
CA SER A 157 5.25 -13.84 7.55
C SER A 157 5.30 -13.01 8.85
N PHE A 158 4.86 -13.59 9.97
CA PHE A 158 4.91 -12.96 11.28
C PHE A 158 6.29 -13.03 11.91
N LYS A 159 7.09 -14.07 11.62
CA LYS A 159 8.51 -14.12 11.99
C LYS A 159 9.30 -13.03 11.27
N ASP A 160 9.05 -12.83 9.98
CA ASP A 160 9.64 -11.76 9.17
C ASP A 160 9.23 -10.39 9.70
N LEU A 161 7.94 -10.20 10.02
CA LEU A 161 7.43 -8.96 10.61
C LEU A 161 8.08 -8.69 11.98
N ALA A 162 8.19 -9.71 12.84
CA ALA A 162 8.84 -9.57 14.13
C ALA A 162 10.33 -9.23 14.00
N ASN A 163 11.04 -9.90 13.09
CA ASN A 163 12.43 -9.59 12.80
C ASN A 163 12.62 -8.13 12.34
N TYR A 164 11.68 -7.61 11.53
CA TYR A 164 11.71 -6.23 11.08
C TYR A 164 11.38 -5.23 12.21
N ASP A 165 10.25 -5.39 12.89
CA ASP A 165 9.68 -4.42 13.83
C ASP A 165 10.24 -4.49 15.26
N ARG A 166 10.77 -5.65 15.67
CA ARG A 166 11.25 -5.88 17.06
C ARG A 166 12.77 -5.89 17.19
N THR A 167 13.49 -5.55 16.12
CA THR A 167 14.96 -5.42 16.14
C THR A 167 15.37 -3.98 15.81
N PRO A 168 16.65 -3.60 16.04
CA PRO A 168 17.15 -2.26 15.67
C PRO A 168 17.00 -1.91 14.18
N ARG A 169 16.65 -2.87 13.31
CA ARG A 169 16.43 -2.66 11.88
C ARG A 169 15.31 -1.64 11.61
N ALA A 170 14.17 -1.77 12.28
CA ALA A 170 13.03 -0.88 12.07
C ALA A 170 12.17 -0.64 13.33
N ASN A 171 12.63 -1.05 14.52
CA ASN A 171 11.93 -0.76 15.76
C ASN A 171 11.74 0.75 15.99
N HIS A 172 10.55 1.13 16.45
CA HIS A 172 10.22 2.53 16.73
C HIS A 172 9.40 2.65 18.05
N PRO A 173 9.76 3.56 18.98
CA PRO A 173 9.16 3.62 20.32
C PRO A 173 7.68 3.99 20.34
N ARG A 174 7.15 4.59 19.28
CA ARG A 174 5.71 4.88 19.13
C ARG A 174 4.91 3.77 18.42
N ALA A 175 5.56 2.71 17.96
CA ALA A 175 4.88 1.61 17.27
C ALA A 175 4.43 0.57 18.31
N THR A 176 3.21 0.74 18.83
CA THR A 176 2.67 -0.14 19.88
C THR A 176 2.37 -1.55 19.37
N ASN A 177 2.04 -1.68 18.07
CA ASN A 177 1.69 -2.97 17.43
C ASN A 177 0.45 -3.63 18.09
N THR A 178 -0.48 -2.79 18.53
CA THR A 178 -1.71 -3.17 19.24
C THR A 178 -2.95 -2.75 18.48
N CYS A 179 -4.04 -3.49 18.67
CA CYS A 179 -5.37 -3.15 18.17
C CYS A 179 -6.41 -3.27 19.29
N LEU A 180 -7.36 -2.33 19.35
CA LEU A 180 -8.47 -2.43 20.29
C LEU A 180 -9.44 -3.53 19.84
N PRO A 181 -9.91 -4.42 20.74
CA PRO A 181 -10.86 -5.48 20.38
C PRO A 181 -12.12 -4.94 19.70
N GLY A 182 -12.66 -3.81 20.17
CA GLY A 182 -13.79 -3.12 19.54
C GLY A 182 -13.57 -2.60 18.11
N SER A 183 -12.39 -2.77 17.51
CA SER A 183 -12.12 -2.38 16.12
C SER A 183 -12.48 -3.46 15.10
N TRP A 184 -12.65 -4.72 15.52
CA TRP A 184 -12.80 -5.84 14.59
C TRP A 184 -14.05 -5.77 13.71
N ASP A 185 -15.19 -5.30 14.24
CA ASP A 185 -16.41 -5.14 13.46
C ASP A 185 -16.35 -3.93 12.51
N ILE A 186 -15.68 -2.84 12.94
CA ILE A 186 -15.38 -1.70 12.07
C ILE A 186 -14.51 -2.15 10.89
N MET A 187 -13.46 -2.93 11.16
CA MET A 187 -12.60 -3.47 10.13
C MET A 187 -13.36 -4.42 9.20
N ALA A 188 -14.14 -5.36 9.75
CA ALA A 188 -14.85 -6.38 8.97
C ALA A 188 -15.90 -5.81 7.99
N THR A 189 -16.39 -4.59 8.23
CA THR A 189 -17.38 -3.92 7.36
C THR A 189 -16.75 -3.09 6.24
N PHE A 190 -15.41 -2.99 6.19
CA PHE A 190 -14.69 -2.17 5.22
C PHE A 190 -14.10 -2.99 4.06
N ASP A 191 -14.28 -2.55 2.82
CA ASP A 191 -13.58 -3.11 1.65
C ASP A 191 -12.98 -1.99 0.79
N ALA A 192 -11.66 -1.82 0.86
CA ALA A 192 -10.93 -0.82 0.09
C ALA A 192 -11.04 -1.02 -1.43
N PHE A 193 -11.37 -2.23 -1.88
CA PHE A 193 -11.42 -2.60 -3.29
C PHE A 193 -12.85 -2.91 -3.77
N GLY A 194 -13.85 -2.77 -2.89
CA GLY A 194 -15.22 -3.21 -3.15
C GLY A 194 -15.90 -2.50 -4.33
N PHE A 195 -15.42 -1.31 -4.70
CA PHE A 195 -15.97 -0.50 -5.79
C PHE A 195 -15.03 -0.37 -6.99
N ASN A 196 -13.90 -1.10 -7.02
CA ASN A 196 -12.89 -0.96 -8.07
C ASN A 196 -13.47 -1.17 -9.48
N GLU A 197 -14.44 -2.07 -9.65
CA GLU A 197 -15.12 -2.30 -10.93
C GLU A 197 -15.99 -1.11 -11.37
N MET A 198 -16.66 -0.45 -10.43
CA MET A 198 -17.67 0.59 -10.70
C MET A 198 -17.04 1.92 -11.06
N ILE A 199 -15.82 2.16 -10.56
CA ILE A 199 -15.08 3.40 -10.81
C ILE A 199 -14.18 3.32 -12.04
N ALA A 200 -14.24 2.22 -12.79
CA ALA A 200 -13.61 2.09 -14.09
C ALA A 200 -14.22 3.08 -15.12
N PRO A 201 -13.45 3.55 -16.13
CA PRO A 201 -12.11 3.13 -16.54
C PRO A 201 -10.97 3.93 -15.86
N ARG A 202 -11.09 4.25 -14.57
CA ARG A 202 -9.98 4.83 -13.80
C ARG A 202 -8.79 3.85 -13.77
N PRO A 203 -7.60 4.26 -14.27
CA PRO A 203 -6.44 3.38 -14.25
C PRO A 203 -6.02 2.98 -12.84
N LEU A 204 -5.67 1.71 -12.65
CA LEU A 204 -5.19 1.16 -11.38
C LEU A 204 -3.77 0.60 -11.54
N LEU A 205 -2.81 1.16 -10.79
CA LEU A 205 -1.46 0.63 -10.66
C LEU A 205 -1.19 0.22 -9.21
N MET A 206 -1.01 -1.08 -9.00
CA MET A 206 -0.54 -1.64 -7.74
C MET A 206 0.93 -2.04 -7.87
N ILE A 207 1.72 -1.89 -6.81
CA ILE A 207 3.11 -2.35 -6.77
C ILE A 207 3.29 -3.20 -5.52
N THR A 208 3.84 -4.41 -5.65
CA THR A 208 4.07 -5.29 -4.51
C THR A 208 5.34 -6.12 -4.65
N GLY A 209 5.95 -6.48 -3.52
CA GLY A 209 7.15 -7.30 -3.50
C GLY A 209 6.85 -8.74 -3.94
N THR A 210 7.73 -9.34 -4.73
CA THR A 210 7.54 -10.72 -5.28
C THR A 210 7.42 -11.80 -4.19
N ARG A 211 7.96 -11.55 -3.00
CA ARG A 211 7.90 -12.43 -1.81
C ARG A 211 7.08 -11.83 -0.66
N ALA A 212 6.36 -10.73 -0.88
CA ALA A 212 5.61 -10.09 0.18
C ALA A 212 4.43 -10.98 0.61
N ALA A 213 4.29 -11.23 1.92
CA ALA A 213 3.11 -11.89 2.49
C ALA A 213 1.81 -11.17 2.11
N THR A 214 1.88 -9.85 1.90
CA THR A 214 0.76 -8.99 1.52
C THR A 214 0.52 -8.89 0.00
N LYS A 215 1.31 -9.57 -0.83
CA LYS A 215 1.18 -9.56 -2.31
C LYS A 215 -0.25 -9.82 -2.78
N TRP A 216 -0.93 -10.75 -2.13
CA TRP A 216 -2.26 -11.18 -2.53
C TRP A 216 -3.34 -10.09 -2.35
N TYR A 217 -3.13 -9.07 -1.51
CA TYR A 217 -4.06 -7.94 -1.40
C TYR A 217 -4.02 -7.09 -2.66
N SER A 218 -2.83 -6.81 -3.18
CA SER A 218 -2.64 -6.11 -4.45
C SER A 218 -3.23 -6.93 -5.61
N GLU A 219 -2.99 -8.25 -5.64
CA GLU A 219 -3.60 -9.16 -6.62
C GLU A 219 -5.14 -9.12 -6.54
N ASN A 220 -5.70 -9.15 -5.33
CA ASN A 220 -7.15 -9.08 -5.11
C ASN A 220 -7.73 -7.73 -5.57
N GLY A 221 -7.04 -6.62 -5.28
CA GLY A 221 -7.46 -5.29 -5.73
C GLY A 221 -7.48 -5.16 -7.26
N VAL A 222 -6.47 -5.71 -7.94
CA VAL A 222 -6.39 -5.74 -9.42
C VAL A 222 -7.40 -6.71 -10.02
N ALA A 223 -7.64 -7.87 -9.39
CA ALA A 223 -8.67 -8.81 -9.85
C ALA A 223 -10.07 -8.18 -9.86
N LYS A 224 -10.39 -7.33 -8.87
CA LYS A 224 -11.68 -6.62 -8.76
C LYS A 224 -11.81 -5.38 -9.66
N ALA A 225 -10.75 -4.95 -10.34
CA ALA A 225 -10.79 -3.77 -11.21
C ALA A 225 -11.10 -4.16 -12.67
N ASN A 226 -11.75 -3.27 -13.42
CA ASN A 226 -11.79 -3.34 -14.88
C ASN A 226 -10.57 -2.63 -15.49
N GLU A 227 -10.32 -2.82 -16.79
CA GLU A 227 -9.21 -2.17 -17.50
C GLU A 227 -9.34 -0.64 -17.54
N PRO A 228 -8.22 0.10 -17.62
CA PRO A 228 -6.84 -0.38 -17.64
C PRO A 228 -6.26 -0.64 -16.23
N LYS A 229 -5.57 -1.78 -16.03
CA LYS A 229 -4.97 -2.15 -14.73
C LYS A 229 -3.61 -2.87 -14.84
N GLU A 230 -2.74 -2.63 -13.87
CA GLU A 230 -1.39 -3.21 -13.78
C GLU A 230 -1.02 -3.59 -12.32
N LEU A 231 -0.18 -4.62 -12.15
CA LEU A 231 0.37 -5.12 -10.88
C LEU A 231 1.90 -5.30 -10.95
#